data_AF-H0AA39-F1
#
_entry.id   AF-H0AA39-F1
#
_cell.length_a   1.000
_cell.length_b   1.000
_cell.length_c   1.000
_cell.angle_alpha   90.00
_cell.angle_beta   90.00
_cell.angle_gamma   90.00
#
_symmetry.space_group_name_H-M   'P 1'
#
loop_
_entity.id
_entity.type
_entity.pdbx_description
1 polymer ?
#
loop_
_entity_poly.entity_id
_entity_poly.type
_entity_poly.pdbx_seq_one_letter_code
_entity_poly.pdbx_strand_id
1 'polypeptide(L)'
;MPDQQIINQIIDRVNDFNRRVRDLEEKIRNLNARVNTLDDTVLEKNKDLSGDIQDLEDEMEQLRDRIANMEVDIKEVNREKRKYVTSSEIEEIENYMELMNPINSSFVTETQLEKKVNDSLTQDEVEQIVERKLKNQQEQD
;
A
#
# COMPACT_ATOMS: atom_id res chain seq x y z
N MET A 1 57.91 56.03 -53.64
CA MET A 1 58.35 54.70 -53.15
C MET A 1 57.11 53.85 -52.85
N PRO A 2 56.55 53.14 -53.85
CA PRO A 2 55.38 52.27 -53.70
C PRO A 2 55.60 51.13 -52.69
N ASP A 3 56.83 50.61 -52.61
CA ASP A 3 57.20 49.49 -51.74
C ASP A 3 57.05 49.83 -50.25
N GLN A 4 57.24 51.10 -49.88
CA GLN A 4 57.12 51.55 -48.49
C GLN A 4 55.66 51.59 -48.01
N GLN A 5 54.70 51.84 -48.92
CA GLN A 5 53.27 51.75 -48.61
C GLN A 5 52.83 50.31 -48.41
N ILE A 6 53.34 49.37 -49.21
CA ILE A 6 53.06 47.94 -49.08
C ILE A 6 53.60 47.41 -47.74
N ILE A 7 54.83 47.80 -47.36
CA ILE A 7 55.43 47.43 -46.07
C ILE A 7 54.56 47.93 -44.90
N ASN A 8 54.09 49.18 -44.95
CA ASN A 8 53.23 49.73 -43.89
C ASN A 8 51.90 48.97 -43.77
N GLN A 9 51.26 48.61 -44.90
CA GLN A 9 50.03 47.81 -44.89
C GLN A 9 50.24 46.41 -44.30
N ILE A 10 51.39 45.79 -44.58
CA ILE A 10 51.75 44.49 -43.99
C ILE A 10 51.94 44.64 -42.48
N ILE A 11 52.65 45.68 -42.03
CA ILE A 11 52.85 45.97 -40.60
C ILE A 11 51.50 46.17 -39.89
N ASP A 12 50.58 46.93 -40.49
CA ASP A 12 49.26 47.17 -39.92
C ASP A 12 48.44 45.88 -39.80
N ARG A 13 48.48 45.03 -40.83
CA ARG A 13 47.83 43.71 -40.78
C ARG A 13 48.44 42.80 -39.72
N VAL A 14 49.77 42.75 -39.62
CA VAL A 14 50.46 41.94 -38.59
C VAL A 14 50.08 42.44 -37.19
N ASN A 15 49.99 43.75 -36.99
CA ASN A 15 49.55 44.33 -35.73
C ASN A 15 48.10 43.99 -35.39
N ASP A 16 47.19 44.03 -36.36
CA ASP A 16 45.80 43.60 -36.17
C ASP A 16 45.71 42.12 -35.83
N PHE A 17 46.45 41.26 -36.54
CA PHE A 17 46.52 39.84 -36.23
C PHE A 17 47.05 39.59 -34.82
N ASN A 18 48.12 40.29 -34.40
CA ASN A 18 48.66 40.16 -33.04
C ASN A 18 47.66 40.57 -31.96
N ARG A 19 46.85 41.61 -32.20
CA ARG A 19 45.76 42.00 -31.28
C ARG A 19 44.70 40.89 -31.20
N ARG A 20 44.25 40.39 -32.35
CA ARG A 20 43.26 39.31 -32.42
C ARG A 20 43.75 38.02 -31.76
N VAL A 21 45.03 37.67 -31.91
CA VAL A 21 45.64 36.52 -31.23
C VAL A 21 45.60 36.70 -29.71
N ARG A 22 45.99 37.87 -29.19
CA ARG A 22 45.89 38.16 -27.75
C ARG A 22 44.45 38.06 -27.23
N ASP A 23 43.49 38.61 -27.96
CA ASP A 23 42.07 38.55 -27.57
C ASP A 23 41.57 37.09 -27.53
N LEU A 24 42.02 36.26 -28.47
CA LEU A 24 41.69 34.82 -28.49
C LEU A 24 42.37 34.07 -27.34
N GLU A 25 43.63 34.36 -27.04
CA GLU A 25 44.34 33.77 -25.90
C GLU A 25 43.63 34.10 -24.58
N GLU A 26 43.20 35.35 -24.39
CA GLU A 26 42.44 35.76 -23.21
C GLU A 26 41.10 35.04 -23.12
N LYS A 27 40.36 34.94 -24.23
CA LYS A 27 39.10 34.17 -24.29
C LYS A 27 39.31 32.69 -23.95
N ILE A 28 40.39 32.08 -24.46
CA ILE A 28 40.72 30.68 -24.15
C ILE A 28 41.03 30.52 -22.67
N ARG A 29 41.81 31.43 -22.07
CA ARG A 29 42.09 31.38 -20.61
C ARG A 29 40.81 31.49 -19.79
N ASN A 30 39.92 32.40 -20.16
CA ASN A 30 38.62 32.56 -19.50
C ASN A 30 37.73 31.34 -19.66
N LEU A 31 37.70 30.71 -20.85
CA LEU A 31 36.96 29.47 -21.06
C LEU A 31 37.52 28.32 -20.22
N ASN A 32 38.83 28.15 -20.17
CA ASN A 32 39.47 27.11 -19.36
C ASN A 32 39.14 27.30 -17.86
N ALA A 33 39.17 28.53 -17.35
CA ALA A 33 38.78 28.81 -15.97
C ALA A 33 37.32 28.42 -15.69
N ARG A 34 36.41 28.71 -16.64
CA ARG A 34 34.99 28.33 -16.53
C ARG A 34 34.78 26.82 -16.60
N VAL A 35 35.51 26.12 -17.47
CA VAL A 35 35.47 24.65 -17.57
C VAL A 35 35.92 24.02 -16.25
N ASN A 36 37.05 24.46 -15.70
CA ASN A 36 37.53 23.94 -14.41
C ASN A 36 36.50 24.17 -13.28
N THR A 37 35.87 25.35 -13.23
CA THR A 37 34.83 25.63 -12.23
C THR A 37 33.61 24.72 -12.41
N LEU A 38 33.21 24.44 -13.66
CA LEU A 38 32.13 23.51 -13.95
C LEU A 38 32.49 22.08 -13.56
N ASP A 39 33.70 21.63 -13.85
CA ASP A 39 34.18 20.31 -13.47
C ASP A 39 34.16 20.14 -11.95
N ASP A 40 34.67 21.13 -11.19
CA ASP A 40 34.61 21.13 -9.73
C ASP A 40 33.17 21.06 -9.22
N THR A 41 32.26 21.86 -9.80
CA THR A 41 30.84 21.87 -9.43
C THR A 41 30.17 20.53 -9.71
N VAL A 42 30.49 19.90 -10.85
CA VAL A 42 29.94 18.59 -11.22
C VAL A 42 30.44 17.50 -10.29
N LEU A 43 31.72 17.52 -9.92
CA LEU A 43 32.30 16.58 -8.97
C LEU A 43 31.66 16.71 -7.59
N GLU A 44 31.48 17.95 -7.10
CA GLU A 44 30.80 18.21 -5.83
C GLU A 44 29.35 17.71 -5.86
N LYS A 45 28.59 18.05 -6.90
CA LYS A 45 27.20 17.61 -7.05
C LYS A 45 27.06 16.09 -7.16
N ASN A 46 28.01 15.43 -7.82
CA ASN A 46 28.00 13.98 -7.92
C ASN A 46 28.24 13.33 -6.55
N LYS A 47 29.15 13.89 -5.75
CA LYS A 47 29.40 13.43 -4.38
C LYS A 47 28.19 13.66 -3.48
N ASP A 48 27.56 14.83 -3.55
CA ASP A 48 26.33 15.13 -2.81
C ASP A 48 25.24 14.11 -3.14
N LEU A 49 24.96 13.90 -4.44
CA LEU A 49 23.96 12.94 -4.91
C LEU A 49 24.25 11.51 -4.48
N SER A 50 25.54 11.12 -4.44
CA SER A 50 25.92 9.78 -3.97
C SER A 50 25.64 9.63 -2.47
N GLY A 51 25.84 10.69 -1.68
CA GLY A 51 25.47 10.72 -0.26
C GLY A 51 23.95 10.63 -0.08
N ASP A 52 23.19 11.46 -0.81
CA ASP A 52 21.72 11.45 -0.75
C ASP A 52 21.14 10.08 -1.11
N ILE A 53 21.71 9.39 -2.10
CA ILE A 53 21.29 8.03 -2.48
C ILE A 53 21.56 7.05 -1.34
N GLN A 54 22.71 7.12 -0.69
CA GLN A 54 23.05 6.24 0.42
C GLN A 54 22.12 6.46 1.62
N ASP A 55 21.84 7.72 1.96
CA ASP A 55 20.90 8.06 3.04
C ASP A 55 19.48 7.53 2.73
N LEU A 56 19.03 7.63 1.48
CA LEU A 56 17.75 7.07 1.04
C LEU A 56 17.73 5.53 1.10
N GLU A 57 18.84 4.86 0.79
CA GLU A 57 18.94 3.40 0.92
C GLU A 57 18.81 2.97 2.38
N ASP A 58 19.49 3.67 3.29
CA ASP A 58 19.42 3.42 4.74
C ASP A 58 18.00 3.65 5.29
N GLU A 59 17.34 4.74 4.89
CA GLU A 59 15.95 5.01 5.27
C GLU A 59 14.99 3.92 4.77
N MET A 60 15.20 3.43 3.54
CA MET A 60 14.39 2.36 2.96
C MET A 60 14.58 1.02 3.68
N GLU A 61 15.80 0.71 4.14
CA GLU A 61 16.06 -0.47 4.96
C GLU A 61 15.32 -0.37 6.31
N GLN A 62 15.41 0.77 6.99
CA GLN A 62 14.69 1.01 8.25
C GLN A 62 13.17 0.89 8.08
N LEU A 63 12.62 1.38 6.97
CA LEU A 63 11.20 1.24 6.66
C LEU A 63 10.79 -0.22 6.44
N ARG A 64 11.63 -1.01 5.77
CA ARG A 64 11.38 -2.46 5.59
C ARG A 64 11.33 -3.18 6.93
N ASP A 65 12.27 -2.89 7.82
CA ASP A 65 12.30 -3.49 9.16
C ASP A 65 11.06 -3.12 9.98
N ARG A 66 10.65 -1.85 9.92
CA ARG A 66 9.41 -1.40 10.57
C ARG A 66 8.17 -2.10 10.02
N ILE A 67 8.10 -2.31 8.71
CA ILE A 67 6.99 -3.04 8.08
C ILE A 67 6.99 -4.51 8.52
N ALA A 68 8.16 -5.15 8.56
CA ALA A 68 8.28 -6.53 9.03
C ALA A 68 7.81 -6.68 10.48
N ASN A 69 8.20 -5.75 11.36
CA ASN A 69 7.74 -5.72 12.75
C ASN A 69 6.23 -5.51 12.85
N MET A 70 5.65 -4.57 12.09
CA MET A 70 4.19 -4.38 12.05
C MET A 70 3.46 -5.63 11.56
N GLU A 71 4.03 -6.39 10.61
CA GLU A 71 3.43 -7.65 10.17
C GLU A 71 3.38 -8.69 11.29
N VAL A 72 4.44 -8.76 12.12
CA VAL A 72 4.47 -9.61 13.31
C VAL A 72 3.41 -9.17 14.32
N ASP A 73 3.33 -7.88 14.63
CA ASP A 73 2.35 -7.33 15.56
C ASP A 73 0.91 -7.61 15.10
N ILE A 74 0.61 -7.42 13.80
CA ILE A 74 -0.70 -7.73 13.22
C ILE A 74 -1.04 -9.22 13.34
N LYS A 75 -0.05 -10.11 13.14
CA LYS A 75 -0.24 -11.55 13.34
C LYS A 75 -0.53 -11.88 14.80
N GLU A 76 0.14 -11.22 15.74
CA GLU A 76 -0.09 -11.37 17.17
C GLU A 76 -1.48 -10.90 17.57
N VAL A 77 -1.88 -9.68 17.19
CA VAL A 77 -3.23 -9.16 17.43
C VAL A 77 -4.30 -10.08 16.85
N ASN A 78 -4.09 -10.62 15.64
CA ASN A 78 -5.03 -11.59 15.05
C ASN A 78 -5.10 -12.91 15.83
N ARG A 79 -4.00 -13.37 16.43
CA ARG A 79 -4.02 -14.55 17.32
C ARG A 79 -4.78 -14.26 18.61
N GLU A 80 -4.57 -13.09 19.21
CA GLU A 80 -5.31 -12.67 20.39
C GLU A 80 -6.79 -12.48 20.10
N LYS A 81 -7.15 -11.91 18.94
CA LYS A 81 -8.53 -11.73 18.50
C LYS A 81 -9.33 -13.04 18.57
N ARG A 82 -8.71 -14.18 18.22
CA ARG A 82 -9.35 -15.51 18.25
C ARG A 82 -9.66 -16.03 19.65
N LYS A 83 -9.11 -15.44 20.70
CA LYS A 83 -9.40 -15.80 22.09
C LYS A 83 -10.64 -15.11 22.64
N TYR A 84 -11.14 -14.07 21.97
CA TYR A 84 -12.34 -13.37 22.40
C TYR A 84 -13.59 -14.07 21.86
N VAL A 85 -14.66 -14.02 22.66
CA VAL A 85 -15.98 -14.54 22.30
C VAL A 85 -16.56 -13.71 21.15
N THR A 86 -17.09 -14.38 20.15
CA THR A 86 -17.75 -13.78 18.99
C THR A 86 -19.17 -13.33 19.36
N SER A 87 -19.74 -12.39 18.59
CA SER A 87 -21.13 -11.94 18.81
C SER A 87 -22.14 -13.09 18.75
N SER A 88 -21.93 -14.07 17.86
CA SER A 88 -22.78 -15.26 17.77
C SER A 88 -22.72 -16.11 19.03
N GLU A 89 -21.52 -16.29 19.62
CA GLU A 89 -21.38 -17.02 20.88
C GLU A 89 -22.03 -16.25 22.04
N ILE A 90 -22.02 -14.91 22.01
CA ILE A 90 -22.75 -14.09 23.00
C ILE A 90 -24.26 -14.28 22.84
N GLU A 91 -24.79 -14.26 21.62
CA GLU A 91 -26.21 -14.49 21.34
C GLU A 91 -26.66 -15.89 21.77
N GLU A 92 -25.83 -16.92 21.55
CA GLU A 92 -26.10 -18.26 22.06
C GLU A 92 -26.13 -18.28 23.59
N ILE A 93 -25.16 -17.65 24.26
CA ILE A 93 -25.14 -17.52 25.72
C ILE A 93 -26.39 -16.81 26.23
N GLU A 94 -26.84 -15.74 25.57
CA GLU A 94 -28.04 -14.99 25.91
C GLU A 94 -29.29 -15.88 25.78
N ASN A 95 -29.43 -16.61 24.67
CA ASN A 95 -30.54 -17.55 24.47
C ASN A 95 -30.55 -18.69 25.51
N TYR A 96 -29.39 -19.25 25.85
CA TYR A 96 -29.28 -20.22 26.94
C TYR A 96 -29.68 -19.63 28.28
N MET A 97 -29.29 -18.38 28.57
CA MET A 97 -29.70 -17.68 29.79
C MET A 97 -31.20 -17.41 29.82
N GLU A 98 -31.83 -17.07 28.68
CA GLU A 98 -33.28 -16.92 28.59
C GLU A 98 -34.02 -18.24 28.84
N LEU A 99 -33.55 -19.35 28.26
CA LEU A 99 -34.13 -20.68 28.49
C LEU A 99 -34.00 -21.14 29.95
N MET A 100 -32.88 -20.83 30.59
CA MET A 100 -32.61 -21.17 31.99
C MET A 100 -33.24 -20.19 32.98
N ASN A 101 -33.74 -19.05 32.54
CA ASN A 101 -34.34 -18.05 33.42
C ASN A 101 -35.66 -18.60 34.00
N PRO A 102 -35.74 -18.86 35.31
CA PRO A 102 -36.93 -19.43 35.94
C PRO A 102 -38.17 -18.53 35.86
N ILE A 103 -37.99 -17.25 35.51
CA ILE A 103 -39.10 -16.30 35.28
C ILE A 103 -39.79 -16.57 33.93
N ASN A 104 -39.03 -17.00 32.91
CA ASN A 104 -39.53 -17.26 31.55
C ASN A 104 -39.71 -18.75 31.25
N SER A 105 -39.05 -19.65 31.99
CA SER A 105 -39.12 -21.09 31.77
C SER A 105 -40.40 -21.69 32.38
N SER A 106 -41.49 -21.76 31.62
CA SER A 106 -42.62 -22.62 31.99
C SER A 106 -42.24 -24.07 31.70
N PHE A 107 -41.82 -24.82 32.72
CA PHE A 107 -41.59 -26.26 32.57
C PHE A 107 -42.94 -26.98 32.40
N VAL A 108 -43.12 -27.60 31.24
CA VAL A 108 -44.28 -28.45 30.93
C VAL A 108 -43.88 -29.91 31.07
N THR A 109 -44.76 -30.73 31.64
CA THR A 109 -44.53 -32.17 31.70
C THR A 109 -44.76 -32.81 30.33
N GLU A 110 -44.18 -33.98 30.09
CA GLU A 110 -44.27 -34.72 28.81
C GLU A 110 -45.74 -34.89 28.36
N THR A 111 -46.63 -35.21 29.30
CA THR A 111 -48.07 -35.35 29.06
C THR A 111 -48.76 -34.03 28.66
N GLN A 112 -48.27 -32.89 29.15
CA GLN A 112 -48.80 -31.57 28.79
C GLN A 112 -48.31 -31.11 27.42
N LEU A 113 -47.09 -31.51 27.04
CA LEU A 113 -46.53 -31.23 25.72
C LEU A 113 -47.29 -32.00 24.64
N GLU A 114 -47.48 -33.32 24.82
CA GLU A 114 -48.21 -34.16 23.86
C GLU A 114 -49.63 -33.64 23.62
N LYS A 115 -50.32 -33.22 24.68
CA LYS A 115 -51.67 -32.66 24.57
C LYS A 115 -51.68 -31.35 23.78
N LYS A 116 -50.74 -30.44 24.04
CA LYS A 116 -50.64 -29.18 23.28
C LYS A 116 -50.28 -29.40 21.82
N VAL A 117 -49.41 -30.36 21.51
CA VAL A 117 -49.02 -30.68 20.12
C VAL A 117 -50.20 -31.26 19.35
N ASN A 118 -50.95 -32.19 19.95
CA ASN A 118 -52.17 -32.74 19.33
C ASN A 118 -53.30 -31.72 19.21
N ASP A 119 -53.43 -30.78 20.15
CA ASP A 119 -54.43 -29.72 20.09
C ASP A 119 -54.04 -28.61 19.07
N SER A 120 -52.75 -28.46 18.75
CA SER A 120 -52.25 -27.41 17.83
C SER A 120 -52.12 -27.89 16.38
N LEU A 121 -51.88 -29.19 16.17
CA LEU A 121 -51.92 -29.81 14.84
C LEU A 121 -53.33 -30.33 14.58
N THR A 122 -54.15 -29.54 13.90
CA THR A 122 -55.41 -30.07 13.37
C THR A 122 -55.10 -31.26 12.47
N GLN A 123 -55.83 -32.38 12.64
CA GLN A 123 -55.64 -33.61 11.83
C GLN A 123 -55.56 -33.31 10.33
N ASP A 124 -56.29 -32.29 9.86
CA ASP A 124 -56.30 -31.78 8.49
C ASP A 124 -54.93 -31.25 8.00
N GLU A 125 -54.12 -30.62 8.85
CA GLU A 125 -52.78 -30.13 8.47
C GLU A 125 -51.77 -31.28 8.40
N VAL A 126 -51.91 -32.26 9.28
CA VAL A 126 -51.10 -33.48 9.27
C VAL A 126 -51.43 -34.31 8.03
N GLU A 127 -52.71 -34.46 7.68
CA GLU A 127 -53.15 -35.11 6.44
C GLU A 127 -52.63 -34.39 5.20
N GLN A 128 -52.69 -33.05 5.15
CA GLN A 128 -52.14 -32.30 4.01
C GLN A 128 -50.62 -32.43 3.86
N ILE A 129 -49.87 -32.50 4.97
CA ILE A 129 -48.42 -32.70 4.96
C ILE A 129 -48.08 -34.12 4.50
N VAL A 130 -48.86 -35.12 4.95
CA VAL A 130 -48.71 -36.52 4.55
C VAL A 130 -49.08 -36.72 3.08
N GLU A 131 -50.18 -36.12 2.60
CA GLU A 131 -50.59 -36.16 1.19
C GLU A 131 -49.57 -35.49 0.26
N ARG A 132 -49.01 -34.33 0.65
CA ARG A 132 -47.93 -33.69 -0.13
C ARG A 132 -46.68 -34.55 -0.20
N LYS A 133 -46.30 -35.23 0.89
CA LYS A 133 -45.15 -36.14 0.90
C LYS A 133 -45.39 -37.40 0.06
N LEU A 134 -46.61 -37.94 0.08
CA LEU A 134 -47.00 -39.09 -0.74
C LEU A 134 -47.01 -38.75 -2.24
N LYS A 135 -47.51 -37.57 -2.63
CA LYS A 135 -47.44 -37.08 -4.03
C LYS A 135 -46.01 -36.91 -4.52
N ASN A 136 -45.15 -36.31 -3.72
CA ASN A 136 -43.75 -36.08 -4.10
C ASN A 136 -42.93 -37.39 -4.22
N GLN A 137 -43.35 -38.47 -3.55
CA GLN A 137 -42.74 -39.80 -3.70
C GLN A 137 -43.25 -40.55 -4.95
N GLN A 138 -44.50 -40.31 -5.37
CA GLN A 138 -45.06 -40.91 -6.60
C GLN A 138 -44.54 -40.25 -7.89
N GLU A 139 -44.01 -39.03 -7.82
CA GLU A 139 -43.38 -38.34 -8.95
C GLU A 139 -41.88 -38.69 -9.13
N GLN A 140 -41.32 -39.55 -8.27
CA GLN A 140 -39.91 -40.00 -8.33
C GLN A 140 -39.71 -41.46 -8.75
N ASP A 141 -40.78 -42.19 -9.09
CA ASP A 141 -40.76 -43.51 -9.76
C ASP A 141 -41.21 -43.38 -11.23
#